data_AF-A0A0V8M0J6-F1
#
_entry.id   AF-A0A0V8M0J6-F1
#
_cell.length_a   1.000
_cell.length_b   1.000
_cell.length_c   1.000
_cell.angle_alpha   90.00
_cell.angle_beta   90.00
_cell.angle_gamma   90.00
#
_symmetry.space_group_name_H-M   'P 1'
#
loop_
_entity.id
_entity.type
_entity.pdbx_description
1 polymer ?
#
loop_
_entity_poly.entity_id
_entity_poly.type
_entity_poly.pdbx_seq_one_letter_code
_entity_poly.pdbx_strand_id
1 'polypeptide(L)'
;MKHDLTPSQRLWIEVFGVYGLPRLDERKVLDIVAQLPQRQAQAVRLRFGFKGSPITYEELRRVLFRLDGRGSVSRETARLEIKKALRDLRRPKWKQQWETAKK
;
A
#
# COMPACT_ATOMS: atom_id res chain seq x y z
N MET A 1 23.55 6.43 -9.51
CA MET A 1 22.79 6.06 -8.30
C MET A 1 21.35 5.76 -8.72
N LYS A 2 20.90 4.50 -8.65
CA LYS A 2 19.46 4.21 -8.77
C LYS A 2 18.82 4.77 -7.49
N HIS A 3 18.08 5.87 -7.59
CA HIS A 3 17.33 6.36 -6.44
C HIS A 3 16.32 5.29 -6.03
N ASP A 4 16.53 4.67 -4.88
CA ASP A 4 15.58 3.73 -4.32
C ASP A 4 14.29 4.50 -4.01
N LEU A 5 13.18 4.10 -4.64
CA LEU A 5 11.89 4.75 -4.45
C LEU A 5 11.46 4.66 -2.98
N THR A 6 10.97 5.75 -2.41
CA THR A 6 10.41 5.72 -1.05
C THR A 6 9.14 4.85 -1.00
N PRO A 7 8.71 4.35 0.17
CA PRO A 7 7.45 3.61 0.29
C PRO A 7 6.25 4.34 -0.30
N SER A 8 6.13 5.65 -0.05
CA SER A 8 5.09 6.50 -0.64
C SER A 8 5.16 6.58 -2.16
N GLN A 9 6.36 6.68 -2.73
CA GLN A 9 6.54 6.71 -4.18
C GLN A 9 6.20 5.37 -4.83
N ARG A 10 6.60 4.25 -4.22
CA ARG A 10 6.22 2.91 -4.70
C ARG A 10 4.70 2.73 -4.70
N LEU A 11 4.03 3.17 -3.62
CA LEU A 11 2.57 3.14 -3.53
C LEU A 11 1.93 4.04 -4.61
N TRP A 12 2.44 5.26 -4.78
CA TRP A 12 1.96 6.18 -5.82
C TRP A 12 2.01 5.55 -7.21
N ILE A 13 3.12 4.90 -7.56
CA ILE A 13 3.27 4.26 -8.87
C ILE A 13 2.22 3.17 -9.09
N GLU A 14 1.92 2.36 -8.08
CA GLU A 14 0.89 1.33 -8.19
C GLU A 14 -0.53 1.93 -8.27
N VAL A 15 -0.77 3.07 -7.62
CA VAL A 15 -2.09 3.73 -7.64
C VAL A 15 -2.29 4.53 -8.92
N PHE A 16 -1.32 5.34 -9.35
CA PHE A 16 -1.47 6.34 -10.41
C PHE A 16 -0.54 6.14 -11.62
N GLY A 17 0.44 5.26 -11.53
CA GLY A 17 1.49 5.08 -12.55
C GLY A 17 2.74 5.92 -12.29
N VAL A 18 3.73 5.77 -13.17
CA VAL A 18 5.04 6.43 -13.05
C VAL A 18 5.03 7.92 -13.40
N TYR A 19 4.06 8.36 -14.19
CA TYR A 19 3.97 9.75 -14.64
C TYR A 19 3.59 10.70 -13.50
N GLY A 20 4.30 11.83 -13.43
CA GLY A 20 4.02 12.88 -12.47
C GLY A 20 4.28 12.48 -11.01
N LEU A 21 5.25 11.60 -10.75
CA LEU A 21 5.63 11.14 -9.41
C LEU A 21 5.95 12.34 -8.50
N PRO A 22 5.07 12.69 -7.54
CA PRO A 22 5.27 13.87 -6.73
C PRO A 22 6.21 13.56 -5.56
N ARG A 23 6.72 14.61 -4.93
CA ARG A 23 7.24 14.49 -3.57
C ARG A 23 6.05 14.33 -2.63
N LEU A 24 6.11 13.33 -1.77
CA LEU A 24 5.02 12.98 -0.86
C LEU A 24 5.47 13.12 0.59
N ASP A 25 4.56 13.57 1.44
CA ASP A 25 4.69 13.44 2.88
C ASP A 25 4.28 12.04 3.33
N GLU A 26 5.26 11.26 3.79
CA GLU A 26 5.05 9.88 4.20
C GLU A 26 4.02 9.75 5.34
N ARG A 27 3.97 10.72 6.26
CA ARG A 27 2.99 10.70 7.37
C ARG A 27 1.57 10.84 6.83
N LYS A 28 1.35 11.81 5.95
CA LYS A 28 0.04 12.01 5.31
C LYS A 28 -0.37 10.80 4.45
N VAL A 29 0.57 10.16 3.76
CA VAL A 29 0.29 8.92 3.03
C VAL A 29 -0.10 7.79 3.99
N LEU A 30 0.56 7.67 5.13
CA LEU A 30 0.19 6.69 6.17
C LEU A 30 -1.20 6.95 6.76
N ASP A 31 -1.62 8.22 6.89
CA ASP A 31 -2.97 8.61 7.32
C ASP A 31 -4.03 8.23 6.28
N ILE A 32 -3.74 8.36 4.99
CA ILE A 32 -4.61 7.86 3.91
C ILE A 32 -4.74 6.34 4.00
N VAL A 33 -3.61 5.63 4.11
CA VAL A 33 -3.59 4.16 4.22
C VAL A 33 -4.30 3.67 5.48
N ALA A 34 -4.24 4.41 6.58
CA ALA A 34 -4.90 4.06 7.84
C ALA A 34 -6.43 4.02 7.74
N GLN A 35 -7.02 4.73 6.77
CA GLN A 35 -8.48 4.77 6.58
C GLN A 35 -9.00 3.60 5.73
N LEU A 36 -8.11 2.77 5.16
CA LEU A 36 -8.50 1.50 4.56
C LEU A 36 -8.95 0.49 5.63
N PRO A 37 -9.72 -0.55 5.27
CA PRO A 37 -9.96 -1.67 6.16
C PRO A 37 -8.65 -2.18 6.78
N GLN A 38 -8.64 -2.50 8.08
CA GLN A 38 -7.43 -2.81 8.85
C GLN A 38 -6.49 -3.81 8.16
N ARG A 39 -7.08 -4.88 7.60
CA ARG A 39 -6.35 -5.91 6.86
C ARG A 39 -5.63 -5.34 5.63
N GLN A 40 -6.30 -4.49 4.86
CA GLN A 40 -5.77 -3.84 3.67
C GLN A 40 -4.72 -2.79 4.02
N ALA A 41 -4.95 -1.97 5.05
CA ALA A 41 -3.98 -1.01 5.55
C ALA A 41 -2.67 -1.71 5.95
N GLN A 42 -2.76 -2.79 6.72
CA GLN A 42 -1.59 -3.58 7.13
C GLN A 42 -0.90 -4.24 5.93
N ALA A 43 -1.66 -4.77 4.96
CA ALA A 43 -1.10 -5.34 3.73
C ALA A 43 -0.30 -4.31 2.93
N VAL A 44 -0.86 -3.10 2.72
CA VAL A 44 -0.20 -2.00 2.02
C VAL A 44 1.07 -1.58 2.76
N ARG A 45 1.00 -1.36 4.08
CA ARG A 45 2.17 -0.95 4.88
C ARG A 45 3.35 -1.90 4.74
N LEU A 46 3.10 -3.21 4.78
CA LEU A 46 4.14 -4.22 4.62
C LEU A 46 4.63 -4.34 3.18
N ARG A 47 3.70 -4.39 2.22
CA ARG A 47 4.02 -4.61 0.79
C ARG A 47 4.90 -3.52 0.21
N PHE A 48 4.70 -2.27 0.65
CA PHE A 48 5.40 -1.10 0.13
C PHE A 48 6.59 -0.64 0.98
N GLY A 49 6.74 -1.21 2.18
CA GLY A 49 7.88 -0.93 3.06
C GLY A 49 7.69 0.25 4.00
N PHE A 50 6.45 0.57 4.38
CA PHE A 50 6.19 1.56 5.44
C PHE A 50 6.48 1.02 6.85
N LYS A 51 6.72 -0.28 6.98
CA LYS A 51 7.12 -0.97 8.24
C LYS A 51 8.44 -1.72 8.05
N GLY A 52 9.42 -1.10 7.38
CA GLY A 52 10.71 -1.70 7.06
C GLY A 52 10.83 -2.13 5.60
N SER A 53 11.58 -3.18 5.31
CA SER A 53 11.78 -3.64 3.93
C SER A 53 10.45 -4.08 3.29
N PRO A 54 10.19 -3.71 2.01
CA PRO A 54 9.01 -4.18 1.30
C PRO A 54 9.06 -5.70 1.14
N ILE A 55 7.93 -6.36 1.38
CA ILE A 55 7.84 -7.83 1.29
C ILE A 55 7.15 -8.28 0.00
N THR A 56 7.43 -9.51 -0.41
CA THR A 56 6.77 -10.16 -1.56
C THR A 56 5.33 -10.62 -1.23
N TYR A 57 4.56 -11.00 -2.25
CA TYR A 57 3.23 -11.60 -2.03
C TYR A 57 3.29 -12.95 -1.30
N GLU A 58 4.38 -13.71 -1.48
CA GLU A 58 4.61 -14.97 -0.77
C GLU A 58 4.86 -14.77 0.72
N GLU A 59 5.54 -13.69 1.08
CA GLU A 59 5.73 -13.32 2.49
C GLU A 59 4.44 -12.72 3.06
N LEU A 60 3.77 -11.86 2.28
CA LEU A 60 2.53 -11.20 2.70
C LEU A 60 1.43 -12.22 3.05
N ARG A 61 1.28 -13.31 2.28
CA ARG A 61 0.28 -14.34 2.61
C ARG A 61 0.51 -14.98 3.99
N ARG A 62 1.78 -15.16 4.40
CA ARG A 62 2.14 -15.72 5.72
C ARG A 62 1.80 -14.76 6.86
N VAL A 63 1.88 -13.46 6.61
CA VAL A 63 1.53 -12.43 7.60
C VAL A 63 0.02 -12.27 7.69
N LEU A 64 -0.68 -12.19 6.56
CA LEU A 64 -2.14 -12.10 6.53
C LEU A 64 -2.80 -13.31 7.18
N PHE A 65 -2.27 -14.52 6.95
CA PHE A 65 -2.73 -15.73 7.63
C PHE A 65 -2.76 -15.60 9.15
N ARG A 66 -1.67 -15.08 9.74
CA ARG A 66 -1.57 -14.88 11.20
C ARG A 66 -2.59 -13.88 11.75
N LEU A 67 -3.07 -12.96 10.93
CA LEU A 67 -4.06 -11.95 11.33
C LEU A 67 -5.49 -12.50 11.30
N ASP A 68 -5.83 -13.36 10.34
CA ASP A 68 -7.19 -13.88 10.21
C ASP A 68 -7.48 -15.11 11.07
N GLY A 69 -6.43 -15.84 11.48
CA GLY A 69 -6.59 -17.06 12.29
C GLY A 69 -7.37 -18.19 11.61
N ARG A 70 -7.73 -18.06 10.32
CA ARG A 70 -8.55 -19.01 9.56
C ARG A 70 -7.87 -19.41 8.24
N GLY A 71 -7.60 -20.72 8.09
CA GLY A 71 -7.23 -21.38 6.82
C GLY A 71 -5.95 -20.90 6.15
N SER A 72 -5.44 -21.60 5.13
CA SER A 72 -4.25 -21.13 4.40
C SER A 72 -4.58 -19.94 3.50
N VAL A 73 -3.87 -18.82 3.65
CA VAL A 73 -3.95 -17.71 2.69
C VAL A 73 -3.08 -18.04 1.48
N SER A 74 -3.69 -18.11 0.31
CA SER A 74 -2.96 -18.30 -0.95
C SER A 74 -2.21 -17.02 -1.35
N ARG A 75 -1.20 -17.14 -2.21
CA ARG A 75 -0.52 -16.00 -2.83
C ARG A 75 -1.50 -15.08 -3.55
N GLU A 76 -2.46 -15.66 -4.24
CA GLU A 76 -3.43 -14.91 -5.02
C GLU A 76 -4.42 -14.17 -4.13
N THR A 77 -4.80 -14.76 -3.00
CA THR A 77 -5.59 -14.06 -1.98
C THR A 77 -4.86 -12.82 -1.46
N ALA A 78 -3.55 -12.93 -1.16
CA ALA A 78 -2.75 -11.78 -0.74
C ALA A 78 -2.65 -10.70 -1.84
N ARG A 79 -2.50 -11.12 -3.11
CA ARG A 79 -2.51 -10.20 -4.26
C ARG A 79 -3.86 -9.50 -4.42
N LEU A 80 -4.97 -10.23 -4.27
CA LEU A 80 -6.32 -9.68 -4.38
C LEU A 80 -6.59 -8.64 -3.29
N GLU A 81 -6.12 -8.85 -2.06
CA GLU A 81 -6.23 -7.85 -0.99
C GLU A 81 -5.50 -6.54 -1.33
N ILE A 82 -4.28 -6.62 -1.87
CA ILE A 82 -3.56 -5.44 -2.37
C ILE A 82 -4.31 -4.80 -3.54
N LYS A 83 -4.82 -5.58 -4.49
CA LYS A 83 -5.57 -5.06 -5.65
C LYS A 83 -6.83 -4.31 -5.23
N LYS A 84 -7.55 -4.81 -4.22
CA LYS A 84 -8.72 -4.13 -3.65
C LYS A 84 -8.32 -2.82 -2.97
N ALA A 85 -7.25 -2.83 -2.17
CA ALA A 85 -6.73 -1.64 -1.50
C ALA A 85 -6.34 -0.55 -2.50
N LEU A 86 -5.56 -0.89 -3.53
CA LEU A 86 -5.14 0.03 -4.58
C LEU A 86 -6.33 0.59 -5.38
N ARG A 87 -7.33 -0.26 -5.67
CA ARG A 87 -8.57 0.17 -6.32
C ARG A 87 -9.33 1.17 -5.46
N ASP A 88 -9.41 0.95 -4.14
CA ASP A 88 -10.05 1.92 -3.25
C ASP A 88 -9.27 3.23 -3.24
N LEU A 89 -7.94 3.19 -3.03
CA LEU A 89 -7.06 4.38 -2.99
C LEU A 89 -7.09 5.23 -4.27
N ARG A 90 -7.43 4.64 -5.42
CA ARG A 90 -7.60 5.35 -6.70
C ARG A 90 -8.94 6.10 -6.81
N ARG A 91 -9.92 5.82 -5.94
CA ARG A 91 -11.25 6.42 -6.04
C ARG A 91 -11.21 7.94 -5.84
N PRO A 92 -12.11 8.70 -6.49
CA PRO A 92 -12.16 10.16 -6.38
C PRO A 92 -12.28 10.70 -4.94
N LYS A 93 -12.88 9.93 -4.03
CA LYS A 93 -13.00 10.29 -2.61
C LYS A 93 -11.65 10.59 -1.94
N TRP A 94 -10.56 9.97 -2.40
CA TRP A 94 -9.21 10.18 -1.86
C TRP A 94 -8.46 11.33 -2.51
N LYS A 95 -9.01 11.95 -3.58
CA LYS A 95 -8.28 12.92 -4.40
C LYS A 95 -7.75 14.08 -3.57
N GLN A 96 -8.60 14.70 -2.74
CA GLN A 96 -8.18 15.82 -1.89
C GLN A 96 -7.08 15.41 -0.91
N GLN A 97 -7.18 14.22 -0.31
CA GLN A 97 -6.17 13.75 0.64
C GLN A 97 -4.82 13.51 -0.06
N TRP A 98 -4.84 12.92 -1.27
CA TRP A 98 -3.63 12.77 -2.07
C TRP A 98 -3.00 14.12 -2.44
N GLU A 99 -3.79 15.13 -2.80
CA GLU A 99 -3.27 16.48 -3.05
C GLU A 99 -2.64 17.08 -1.78
N THR A 100 -3.28 16.95 -0.62
CA THR A 100 -2.72 17.45 0.64
C THR A 100 -1.44 16.72 1.06
N ALA A 101 -1.24 15.49 0.58
CA ALA A 101 -0.06 14.68 0.83
C ALA A 101 1.14 15.05 -0.05
N LYS A 102 0.93 15.82 -1.12
CA LYS A 102 2.03 16.33 -1.95
C LYS A 102 2.80 17.43 -1.20
N LYS A 103 4.11 17.46 -1.42
CA LYS A 103 5.03 18.50 -0.93
C LYS A 103 5.47 19.40 -2.06
#